data_AF-A0A8J7TMX7-F1
#
_entry.id   AF-A0A8J7TMX7-F1
#
_cell.length_a   1.000
_cell.length_b   1.000
_cell.length_c   1.000
_cell.angle_alpha   90.00
_cell.angle_beta   90.00
_cell.angle_gamma   90.00
#
_symmetry.space_group_name_H-M   'P 1'
#
loop_
_entity.id
_entity.type
_entity.pdbx_description
1 polymer ?
#
loop_
_entity_poly.entity_id
_entity_poly.type
_entity_poly.pdbx_seq_one_letter_code
_entity_poly.pdbx_strand_id
1 'polypeptide(L)'
;MFGNRRNEERTFNRLAKQSGLPTLKQLQEMLTDSLRNVGRTTELPFGDPPEEYALAAFKDRGKGDMHWALYRSDGHSSMMLWDQVSTDPAYINQLITAQFPGFDLKRVALRNTAEVAQNNNHAGYSSSAASGFSSSAPQGLADGFGSSINATGAYVDSGVRSKARPTLEGDLENLQVPNLLQSINMSKSTGRLEVLSSNVLAQVMFLDGRPIHCVLGSLEGTAALIELIGWDFGQFRFFQGDPGETRTIKHRLDFLLMEGAALDDQFKAIKAKGIKETTFLIRKGEPLSEARLEEILNEAAGADMALQKQIYQMIDNRSRLGDILRRFKVTKADWVPVIFNFITCDLVSFVDELPEAPGKRFEINLDLSHARSVDRMLTRQDTGIFNYPSLLWILEREFERWQLYGRPFSLILLDVAVRPQSPEQVPERLPITCVKELADRINRSKIKLDILAHYETFGFALVMPETDAQVARVKASKLEELIVSTPLSGGMGGYPLMASLGLASLPDECVTLGSLVGKARAELAKR
;
A
#
# COMPACT_ATOMS: atom_id res chain seq x y z
N MET A 1 17.56 -11.18 48.99
CA MET A 1 18.48 -12.32 48.87
C MET A 1 18.03 -13.22 47.73
N PHE A 2 18.69 -13.12 46.58
CA PHE A 2 18.80 -14.10 45.47
C PHE A 2 19.85 -13.46 44.55
N GLY A 3 21.14 -13.45 44.88
CA GLY A 3 21.98 -14.63 44.94
C GLY A 3 22.67 -14.78 43.59
N ASN A 4 23.79 -14.07 43.43
CA ASN A 4 24.81 -14.25 42.39
C ASN A 4 24.93 -15.72 41.98
N ARG A 5 24.39 -16.10 40.82
CA ARG A 5 24.78 -17.35 40.17
C ARG A 5 26.09 -17.11 39.42
N ARG A 6 27.16 -17.27 40.21
CA ARG A 6 28.51 -17.73 39.85
C ARG A 6 29.04 -17.32 38.46
N ASN A 7 30.03 -16.42 38.51
CA ASN A 7 31.23 -16.48 37.67
C ASN A 7 31.78 -17.92 37.67
N GLU A 8 31.35 -18.73 36.71
CA GLU A 8 32.22 -19.77 36.17
C GLU A 8 33.02 -19.09 35.06
N GLU A 9 34.34 -19.26 35.03
CA GLU A 9 35.21 -18.75 33.98
C GLU A 9 34.82 -19.35 32.62
N ARG A 10 33.81 -18.73 31.99
CA ARG A 10 33.37 -19.05 30.64
C ARG A 10 34.48 -18.59 29.71
N THR A 11 35.10 -19.53 29.01
CA THR A 11 36.05 -19.17 27.96
C THR A 11 35.26 -18.58 26.79
N PHE A 12 35.47 -17.28 26.55
CA PHE A 12 34.76 -16.53 25.53
C PHE A 12 35.45 -16.67 24.17
N ASN A 13 34.69 -17.00 23.14
CA ASN A 13 35.11 -16.81 21.75
C ASN A 13 34.39 -15.58 21.21
N ARG A 14 35.10 -14.45 21.14
CA ARG A 14 34.52 -13.16 20.74
C ARG A 14 34.72 -12.96 19.24
N LEU A 15 33.62 -12.88 18.50
CA LEU A 15 33.62 -12.58 17.07
C LEU A 15 33.91 -11.09 16.82
N ALA A 16 34.30 -10.77 15.59
CA ALA A 16 34.62 -9.40 15.21
C ALA A 16 33.38 -8.49 15.33
N LYS A 17 33.58 -7.30 15.92
CA LYS A 17 32.50 -6.31 16.09
C LYS A 17 31.98 -5.85 14.73
N GLN A 18 30.65 -5.81 14.59
CA GLN A 18 30.00 -5.36 13.36
C GLN A 18 29.03 -4.20 13.62
N SER A 19 28.88 -3.31 12.65
CA SER A 19 27.92 -2.21 12.72
C SER A 19 26.49 -2.64 12.35
N GLY A 20 26.27 -3.88 11.90
CA GLY A 20 24.98 -4.42 11.45
C GLY A 20 24.33 -5.39 12.44
N LEU A 21 23.01 -5.59 12.33
CA LEU A 21 22.36 -6.72 13.02
C LEU A 21 22.97 -8.06 12.59
N PRO A 22 23.05 -9.05 13.49
CA PRO A 22 23.47 -10.42 13.16
C PRO A 22 22.65 -11.01 12.01
N THR A 23 23.33 -11.51 10.99
CA THR A 23 22.67 -12.22 9.88
C THR A 23 22.34 -13.66 10.26
N LEU A 24 21.33 -14.26 9.61
CA LEU A 24 20.94 -15.64 9.85
C LEU A 24 22.10 -16.64 9.68
N LYS A 25 22.99 -16.40 8.71
CA LYS A 25 24.19 -17.23 8.50
C LYS A 25 25.15 -17.18 9.69
N GLN A 26 25.36 -16.00 10.27
CA GLN A 26 26.22 -15.84 11.46
C GLN A 26 25.61 -16.52 12.68
N LEU A 27 24.29 -16.47 12.85
CA LEU A 27 23.60 -17.20 13.93
C LEU A 27 23.75 -18.72 13.77
N GLN A 28 23.70 -19.24 12.55
CA GLN A 28 23.97 -20.66 12.27
C GLN A 28 25.42 -21.06 12.59
N GLU A 29 26.39 -20.20 12.26
CA GLU A 29 27.81 -20.42 12.59
C GLU A 29 28.03 -20.41 14.12
N MET A 30 27.45 -19.43 14.83
CA MET A 30 27.49 -19.34 16.30
C MET A 30 26.87 -20.56 16.98
N LEU A 31 25.75 -21.06 16.45
CA LEU A 31 25.12 -22.29 16.95
C LEU A 31 26.04 -23.50 16.75
N THR A 32 26.61 -23.64 15.54
CA THR A 32 27.50 -24.76 15.19
C THR A 32 28.74 -24.78 16.09
N ASP A 33 29.34 -23.62 16.34
CA ASP A 33 30.50 -23.49 17.22
C ASP A 33 30.16 -23.78 18.69
N SER A 34 29.00 -23.33 19.16
CA SER A 34 28.54 -23.56 20.54
C SER A 34 28.14 -25.02 20.79
N LEU A 35 27.66 -25.72 19.75
CA LEU A 35 27.41 -27.15 19.80
C LEU A 35 28.69 -27.99 19.77
N ARG A 36 29.73 -27.54 19.05
CA ARG A 36 31.04 -28.22 18.96
C ARG A 36 31.85 -28.08 20.26
N ASN A 37 31.78 -26.93 20.93
CA ASN A 37 32.61 -26.63 22.10
C ASN A 37 31.76 -26.44 23.37
N VAL A 38 31.41 -27.54 24.05
CA VAL A 38 30.56 -27.51 25.24
C VAL A 38 31.26 -26.78 26.41
N GLY A 39 30.65 -25.69 26.87
CA GLY A 39 31.17 -24.82 27.93
C GLY A 39 31.96 -23.60 27.46
N ARG A 40 32.05 -23.35 26.14
CA ARG A 40 32.49 -22.06 25.58
C ARG A 40 31.29 -21.19 25.23
N THR A 41 31.43 -19.88 25.43
CA THR A 41 30.41 -18.89 25.03
C THR A 41 30.90 -18.15 23.80
N THR A 42 30.13 -18.20 22.72
CA THR A 42 30.41 -17.43 21.51
C THR A 42 29.66 -16.10 21.60
N GLU A 43 30.39 -15.00 21.58
CA GLU A 43 29.82 -13.65 21.71
C GLU A 43 30.02 -12.87 20.40
N LEU A 44 28.95 -12.26 19.89
CA LEU A 44 28.96 -11.37 18.73
C LEU A 44 28.57 -9.95 19.17
N PRO A 45 29.53 -9.02 19.31
CA PRO A 45 29.24 -7.62 19.56
C PRO A 45 28.77 -6.92 18.28
N PHE A 46 27.70 -6.14 18.35
CA PHE A 46 27.15 -5.37 17.24
C PHE A 46 26.57 -4.01 17.66
N GLY A 47 26.52 -3.07 16.71
CA GLY A 47 26.00 -1.71 16.94
C GLY A 47 27.08 -0.64 17.04
N ASP A 48 26.67 0.61 16.76
CA ASP A 48 27.53 1.80 16.80
C ASP A 48 27.26 2.61 18.10
N PRO A 49 28.26 3.34 18.64
CA PRO A 49 28.09 4.15 19.86
C PRO A 49 26.95 5.18 19.72
N PRO A 50 26.14 5.45 20.78
CA PRO A 50 26.41 5.22 22.20
C PRO A 50 25.84 3.92 22.82
N GLU A 51 25.11 3.09 22.06
CA GLU A 51 24.54 1.83 22.57
C GLU A 51 25.18 0.63 21.87
N GLU A 52 26.01 -0.13 22.58
CA GLU A 52 26.63 -1.36 22.05
C GLU A 52 25.83 -2.59 22.50
N TYR A 53 25.60 -3.53 21.60
CA TYR A 53 24.89 -4.77 21.91
C TYR A 53 25.83 -5.96 21.76
N ALA A 54 25.60 -7.02 22.54
CA ALA A 54 26.34 -8.27 22.40
C ALA A 54 25.41 -9.46 22.51
N LEU A 55 25.40 -10.30 21.49
CA LEU A 55 24.66 -11.56 21.48
C LEU A 55 25.59 -12.69 21.89
N ALA A 56 25.23 -13.41 22.95
CA ALA A 56 25.97 -14.56 23.45
C ALA A 56 25.19 -15.87 23.21
N ALA A 57 25.88 -16.87 22.68
CA ALA A 57 25.37 -18.21 22.44
C ALA A 57 26.22 -19.20 23.25
N PHE A 58 25.60 -20.00 24.13
CA PHE A 58 26.32 -21.00 24.91
C PHE A 58 25.45 -22.21 25.25
N LYS A 59 26.10 -23.37 25.39
CA LYS A 59 25.44 -24.62 25.82
C LYS A 59 25.83 -24.93 27.26
N ASP A 60 24.83 -25.07 28.14
CA ASP A 60 25.08 -25.36 29.55
C ASP A 60 25.56 -26.81 29.74
N ARG A 61 26.57 -27.01 30.61
CA ARG A 61 27.16 -28.33 30.90
C ARG A 61 26.20 -29.24 31.67
N GLY A 62 25.20 -28.66 32.34
CA GLY A 62 24.24 -29.40 33.17
C GLY A 62 23.04 -29.97 32.40
N LYS A 63 22.32 -29.12 31.65
CA LYS A 63 21.05 -29.50 30.98
C LYS A 63 21.17 -29.76 29.48
N GLY A 64 22.29 -29.42 28.85
CA GLY A 64 22.48 -29.60 27.41
C GLY A 64 21.63 -28.68 26.53
N ASP A 65 20.86 -27.78 27.13
CA ASP A 65 20.04 -26.79 26.43
C ASP A 65 20.92 -25.67 25.87
N MET A 66 20.53 -25.17 24.69
CA MET A 66 21.22 -24.08 24.00
C MET A 66 20.61 -22.74 24.40
N HIS A 67 21.41 -21.88 25.03
CA HIS A 67 21.00 -20.57 25.51
C HIS A 67 21.52 -19.45 24.60
N TRP A 68 20.65 -18.49 24.34
CA TRP A 68 20.91 -17.25 23.64
C TRP A 68 20.60 -16.08 24.57
N ALA A 69 21.59 -15.25 24.87
CA ALA A 69 21.43 -14.09 25.72
C ALA A 69 21.84 -12.82 24.97
N LEU A 70 21.00 -11.79 25.04
CA LEU A 70 21.32 -10.47 24.49
C LEU A 70 21.68 -9.50 25.61
N TYR A 71 22.82 -8.84 25.47
CA TYR A 71 23.30 -7.82 26.38
C TYR A 71 23.32 -6.46 25.68
N ARG A 72 23.03 -5.41 26.45
CA ARG A 72 23.20 -4.01 26.08
C ARG A 72 24.26 -3.39 26.97
N SER A 73 25.27 -2.79 26.38
CA SER A 73 26.37 -2.11 27.03
C SER A 73 26.26 -0.61 26.79
N ASP A 74 26.32 0.17 27.88
CA ASP A 74 26.36 1.63 27.87
C ASP A 74 27.80 2.18 28.04
N GLY A 75 28.81 1.32 27.84
CA GLY A 75 30.24 1.64 27.96
C GLY A 75 30.83 1.42 29.35
N HIS A 76 30.01 1.44 30.41
CA HIS A 76 30.46 1.20 31.79
C HIS A 76 29.84 -0.04 32.43
N SER A 77 28.66 -0.47 31.96
CA SER A 77 27.95 -1.65 32.46
C SER A 77 27.27 -2.41 31.33
N SER A 78 27.18 -3.74 31.46
CA SER A 78 26.42 -4.58 30.54
C SER A 78 25.16 -5.10 31.22
N MET A 79 24.00 -4.75 30.68
CA MET A 79 22.69 -5.20 31.13
C MET A 79 22.18 -6.32 30.23
N MET A 80 21.77 -7.45 30.81
CA MET A 80 21.09 -8.52 30.07
C MET A 80 19.66 -8.09 29.75
N LEU A 81 19.28 -8.12 28.47
CA LEU A 81 17.92 -7.79 28.01
C LEU A 81 17.01 -9.01 28.06
N TRP A 82 17.50 -10.16 27.59
CA TRP A 82 16.78 -11.43 27.63
C TRP A 82 17.74 -12.61 27.52
N ASP A 83 17.26 -13.77 27.97
CA ASP A 83 17.85 -15.10 27.81
C ASP A 83 16.76 -16.02 27.26
N GLN A 84 17.06 -16.73 26.16
CA GLN A 84 16.14 -17.60 25.44
C GLN A 84 16.79 -18.95 25.16
N VAL A 85 16.05 -20.03 25.45
CA VAL A 85 16.48 -21.39 25.11
C VAL A 85 15.94 -21.75 23.74
N SER A 86 16.83 -21.91 22.75
CA SER A 86 16.43 -22.29 21.39
C SER A 86 17.58 -22.95 20.63
N THR A 87 17.24 -23.99 19.87
CA THR A 87 18.11 -24.61 18.87
C THR A 87 17.83 -24.13 17.45
N ASP A 88 16.84 -23.24 17.25
CA ASP A 88 16.48 -22.67 15.96
C ASP A 88 17.06 -21.25 15.79
N PRO A 89 18.04 -21.05 14.87
CA PRO A 89 18.57 -19.73 14.53
C PRO A 89 17.57 -18.78 13.89
N ALA A 90 16.54 -19.29 13.20
CA ALA A 90 15.54 -18.45 12.54
C ALA A 90 14.65 -17.73 13.57
N TYR A 91 14.23 -18.44 14.61
CA TYR A 91 13.53 -17.87 15.76
C TYR A 91 14.34 -16.75 16.44
N ILE A 92 15.64 -16.96 16.68
CA ILE A 92 16.51 -15.95 17.28
C ILE A 92 16.70 -14.73 16.36
N ASN A 93 16.83 -14.96 15.05
CA ASN A 93 16.89 -13.87 14.07
C ASN A 93 15.62 -13.00 14.08
N GLN A 94 14.44 -13.63 14.14
CA GLN A 94 13.16 -12.92 14.20
C GLN A 94 13.02 -12.13 15.51
N LEU A 95 13.47 -12.70 16.63
CA LEU A 95 13.42 -12.06 17.94
C LEU A 95 14.35 -10.84 18.00
N ILE A 96 15.56 -10.94 17.45
CA ILE A 96 16.50 -9.80 17.34
C ILE A 96 15.92 -8.73 16.41
N THR A 97 15.41 -9.11 15.24
CA THR A 97 14.83 -8.17 14.26
C THR A 97 13.63 -7.43 14.85
N ALA A 98 12.79 -8.12 15.64
CA ALA A 98 11.65 -7.52 16.33
C ALA A 98 12.05 -6.56 17.46
N GLN A 99 13.20 -6.79 18.10
CA GLN A 99 13.74 -5.92 19.16
C GLN A 99 14.27 -4.59 18.60
N PHE A 100 14.66 -4.54 17.32
CA PHE A 100 15.23 -3.38 16.65
C PHE A 100 14.44 -2.97 15.38
N PRO A 101 13.17 -2.54 15.50
CA PRO A 101 12.37 -2.12 14.36
C PRO A 101 12.93 -0.81 13.79
N GLY A 102 13.67 -0.89 12.67
CA GLY A 102 14.27 0.26 11.98
C GLY A 102 15.79 0.17 11.74
N PHE A 103 16.44 -0.94 12.13
CA PHE A 103 17.85 -1.17 11.79
C PHE A 103 17.97 -1.63 10.34
N ASP A 104 17.93 -0.67 9.41
CA ASP A 104 18.05 -0.94 7.98
C ASP A 104 19.44 -1.52 7.67
N LEU A 105 19.48 -2.72 7.09
CA LEU A 105 20.66 -3.25 6.43
C LEU A 105 21.02 -2.25 5.32
N LYS A 106 21.99 -1.35 5.58
CA LYS A 106 22.69 -0.64 4.51
C LYS A 106 23.13 -1.70 3.52
N ARG A 107 22.45 -1.80 2.38
CA ARG A 107 22.94 -2.51 1.21
C ARG A 107 24.38 -2.04 1.05
N VAL A 108 25.33 -2.97 1.08
CA VAL A 108 26.70 -2.70 0.68
C VAL A 108 26.59 -2.16 -0.74
N ALA A 109 26.61 -0.83 -0.86
CA ALA A 109 26.89 -0.19 -2.11
C ALA A 109 28.21 -0.78 -2.57
N LEU A 110 28.20 -1.41 -3.75
CA LEU A 110 29.42 -1.67 -4.50
C LEU A 110 30.21 -0.36 -4.47
N ARG A 111 31.29 -0.33 -3.69
CA ARG A 111 32.25 0.75 -3.71
C ARG A 111 32.76 0.79 -5.13
N ASN A 112 32.35 1.81 -5.88
CA ASN A 112 33.15 2.36 -6.96
C ASN A 112 34.52 2.69 -6.39
N THR A 113 35.47 1.77 -6.56
CA THR A 113 36.88 2.10 -6.53
C THR A 113 37.26 2.55 -7.93
N ALA A 114 36.92 3.81 -8.24
CA ALA A 114 37.71 4.57 -9.18
C ALA A 114 38.76 5.33 -8.37
N GLU A 115 39.98 5.30 -8.89
CA GLU A 115 41.15 6.08 -8.48
C GLU A 115 42.03 5.44 -7.37
N VAL A 116 43.01 4.65 -7.79
CA VAL A 116 44.41 5.08 -7.94
C VAL A 116 45.23 3.93 -8.57
N ALA A 117 46.19 4.30 -9.42
CA ALA A 117 47.29 3.49 -10.01
C ALA A 117 47.11 3.02 -11.47
N GLN A 118 47.54 3.92 -12.36
CA GLN A 118 48.49 3.68 -13.46
C GLN A 118 48.97 2.22 -13.63
N ASN A 119 48.73 1.63 -14.81
CA ASN A 119 49.76 1.34 -15.83
C ASN A 119 49.32 0.21 -16.77
N ASN A 120 49.43 0.50 -18.06
CA ASN A 120 49.84 -0.37 -19.17
C ASN A 120 49.31 -1.81 -19.29
N ASN A 121 48.76 -2.01 -20.50
CA ASN A 121 49.02 -3.12 -21.41
C ASN A 121 48.28 -4.47 -21.21
N HIS A 122 47.58 -4.78 -22.30
CA HIS A 122 47.61 -6.05 -23.04
C HIS A 122 46.41 -7.01 -22.89
N ALA A 123 45.66 -7.04 -23.99
CA ALA A 123 45.14 -8.22 -24.69
C ALA A 123 44.06 -9.10 -24.05
N GLY A 124 43.00 -9.28 -24.86
CA GLY A 124 42.50 -10.61 -25.19
C GLY A 124 41.28 -11.08 -24.41
N TYR A 125 40.11 -11.03 -25.04
CA TYR A 125 39.47 -12.18 -25.70
C TYR A 125 37.96 -11.96 -25.83
N SER A 126 37.53 -11.96 -27.09
CA SER A 126 36.53 -12.87 -27.67
C SER A 126 35.24 -13.23 -26.93
N SER A 127 34.17 -12.93 -27.67
CA SER A 127 32.88 -13.61 -27.81
C SER A 127 32.82 -15.14 -27.71
N SER A 128 31.56 -15.59 -27.55
CA SER A 128 30.96 -16.88 -27.99
C SER A 128 31.13 -18.04 -26.99
N ALA A 129 30.19 -18.97 -26.82
CA ALA A 129 28.89 -19.21 -27.46
C ALA A 129 28.18 -20.37 -26.70
N ALA A 130 26.85 -20.41 -26.82
CA ALA A 130 26.01 -21.60 -27.15
C ALA A 130 26.03 -22.83 -26.21
N SER A 131 25.06 -23.74 -26.14
CA SER A 131 23.68 -23.91 -26.60
C SER A 131 23.23 -25.33 -26.15
N GLY A 132 21.93 -25.64 -26.25
CA GLY A 132 21.40 -27.02 -26.27
C GLY A 132 20.10 -27.18 -25.44
N PHE A 133 18.89 -26.98 -26.00
CA PHE A 133 18.01 -27.94 -26.72
C PHE A 133 17.61 -29.19 -25.89
N SER A 134 16.39 -29.75 -25.87
CA SER A 134 15.03 -29.42 -26.34
C SER A 134 14.05 -30.56 -25.99
N SER A 135 12.74 -30.24 -25.88
CA SER A 135 11.53 -30.99 -26.29
C SER A 135 11.23 -32.43 -25.83
N SER A 136 10.02 -32.66 -25.30
CA SER A 136 8.92 -33.37 -26.01
C SER A 136 7.66 -33.56 -25.14
N ALA A 137 6.49 -33.41 -25.78
CA ALA A 137 5.19 -33.98 -25.37
C ALA A 137 4.81 -35.08 -26.40
N PRO A 138 3.81 -35.96 -26.13
CA PRO A 138 2.47 -35.68 -26.68
C PRO A 138 1.22 -36.26 -25.93
N GLN A 139 0.11 -35.53 -26.11
CA GLN A 139 -1.32 -35.88 -26.34
C GLN A 139 -2.07 -37.05 -25.63
N GLY A 140 -3.23 -36.68 -25.04
CA GLY A 140 -4.55 -37.15 -25.52
C GLY A 140 -5.53 -37.76 -24.49
N LEU A 141 -6.66 -37.08 -24.20
CA LEU A 141 -8.06 -37.59 -24.23
C LEU A 141 -9.04 -36.56 -23.61
N ALA A 142 -10.30 -36.65 -24.07
CA ALA A 142 -11.30 -35.58 -24.14
C ALA A 142 -12.32 -35.51 -22.96
N ASP A 143 -13.21 -34.51 -23.10
CA ASP A 143 -14.56 -34.32 -22.52
C ASP A 143 -14.74 -33.50 -21.25
N GLY A 144 -15.70 -32.56 -21.32
CA GLY A 144 -16.58 -32.23 -20.20
C GLY A 144 -16.74 -30.76 -19.82
N PHE A 145 -17.79 -30.13 -20.35
CA PHE A 145 -18.37 -28.85 -19.92
C PHE A 145 -18.72 -28.78 -18.42
N GLY A 146 -18.64 -27.56 -17.83
CA GLY A 146 -19.37 -27.22 -16.60
C GLY A 146 -18.89 -25.96 -15.86
N SER A 147 -19.52 -24.82 -16.13
CA SER A 147 -19.37 -23.54 -15.43
C SER A 147 -19.75 -23.57 -13.95
N SER A 148 -19.05 -22.77 -13.13
CA SER A 148 -19.69 -21.88 -12.15
C SER A 148 -18.68 -20.89 -11.52
N ILE A 149 -18.73 -19.61 -11.90
CA ILE A 149 -18.45 -18.51 -10.97
C ILE A 149 -19.52 -17.43 -11.19
N ASN A 150 -20.44 -17.33 -10.24
CA ASN A 150 -21.30 -16.18 -10.02
C ASN A 150 -20.52 -15.16 -9.18
N ALA A 151 -20.46 -13.91 -9.64
CA ALA A 151 -20.45 -12.75 -8.74
C ALA A 151 -20.97 -11.51 -9.48
N THR A 152 -21.97 -10.93 -8.85
CA THR A 152 -22.86 -9.83 -9.22
C THR A 152 -22.21 -8.45 -9.19
N GLY A 153 -22.61 -7.55 -10.09
CA GLY A 153 -22.30 -6.11 -10.00
C GLY A 153 -22.74 -5.32 -11.23
N ALA A 154 -23.97 -4.82 -11.19
CA ALA A 154 -24.74 -4.14 -12.24
C ALA A 154 -24.01 -3.06 -13.07
N TYR A 155 -24.06 -3.22 -14.40
CA TYR A 155 -24.10 -2.11 -15.36
C TYR A 155 -25.39 -2.23 -16.17
N VAL A 156 -26.07 -1.10 -16.33
CA VAL A 156 -27.34 -0.95 -17.03
C VAL A 156 -27.13 -1.27 -18.51
N ASP A 157 -27.60 -2.44 -18.93
CA ASP A 157 -27.54 -2.93 -20.30
C ASP A 157 -28.58 -2.19 -21.15
N SER A 158 -28.11 -1.29 -22.02
CA SER A 158 -28.90 -0.72 -23.10
C SER A 158 -28.34 -1.21 -24.42
N GLY A 159 -29.08 -2.12 -25.06
CA GLY A 159 -29.08 -2.30 -26.51
C GLY A 159 -28.09 -3.30 -27.11
N VAL A 160 -28.63 -4.47 -27.48
CA VAL A 160 -28.18 -5.38 -28.56
C VAL A 160 -26.89 -6.17 -28.31
N ARG A 161 -27.01 -7.27 -27.55
CA ARG A 161 -26.07 -8.40 -27.65
C ARG A 161 -26.35 -9.18 -28.92
N SER A 162 -25.57 -8.95 -29.97
CA SER A 162 -25.52 -9.89 -31.09
C SER A 162 -24.79 -11.17 -30.63
N LYS A 163 -25.36 -12.34 -30.93
CA LYS A 163 -24.68 -13.65 -30.81
C LYS A 163 -23.62 -13.83 -31.90
N ALA A 164 -22.86 -12.79 -32.24
CA ALA A 164 -21.82 -12.88 -33.26
C ALA A 164 -20.59 -13.58 -32.67
N ARG A 165 -20.07 -14.59 -33.37
CA ARG A 165 -18.76 -15.16 -33.04
C ARG A 165 -17.69 -14.13 -33.39
N PRO A 166 -16.69 -13.89 -32.52
CA PRO A 166 -15.58 -13.02 -32.86
C PRO A 166 -14.84 -13.59 -34.07
N THR A 167 -14.59 -12.74 -35.07
CA THR A 167 -13.86 -13.07 -36.29
C THR A 167 -12.34 -13.00 -36.10
N LEU A 168 -11.88 -12.25 -35.10
CA LEU A 168 -10.49 -12.15 -34.68
C LEU A 168 -10.46 -12.03 -33.15
N GLU A 169 -9.61 -12.81 -32.48
CA GLU A 169 -9.40 -12.71 -31.02
C GLU A 169 -7.94 -12.96 -30.68
N GLY A 170 -7.48 -12.38 -29.57
CA GLY A 170 -6.11 -12.57 -29.11
C GLY A 170 -5.73 -11.63 -27.96
N ASP A 171 -4.45 -11.71 -27.57
CA ASP A 171 -3.87 -10.92 -26.49
C ASP A 171 -2.97 -9.80 -27.05
N LEU A 172 -3.03 -8.62 -26.42
CA LEU A 172 -2.23 -7.45 -26.79
C LEU A 172 -0.72 -7.63 -26.52
N GLU A 173 -0.34 -8.60 -25.69
CA GLU A 173 1.07 -8.94 -25.45
C GLU A 173 1.74 -9.50 -26.71
N ASN A 174 0.98 -10.21 -27.54
CA ASN A 174 1.47 -10.81 -28.78
C ASN A 174 1.29 -9.89 -29.99
N LEU A 175 0.25 -9.06 -29.99
CA LEU A 175 -0.07 -8.13 -31.07
C LEU A 175 -0.46 -6.76 -30.51
N GLN A 176 0.44 -5.79 -30.64
CA GLN A 176 0.20 -4.42 -30.19
C GLN A 176 -0.98 -3.76 -30.93
N VAL A 177 -1.66 -2.83 -30.25
CA VAL A 177 -2.82 -2.09 -30.79
C VAL A 177 -2.54 -1.44 -32.15
N PRO A 178 -1.41 -0.75 -32.41
CA PRO A 178 -1.13 -0.16 -33.72
C PRO A 178 -1.20 -1.16 -34.88
N ASN A 179 -0.63 -2.36 -34.69
CA ASN A 179 -0.60 -3.40 -35.71
C ASN A 179 -2.00 -3.96 -35.97
N LEU A 180 -2.81 -4.07 -34.91
CA LEU A 180 -4.20 -4.49 -35.01
C LEU A 180 -5.03 -3.48 -35.82
N LEU A 181 -4.93 -2.18 -35.49
CA LEU A 181 -5.61 -1.11 -36.24
C LEU A 181 -5.19 -1.09 -37.71
N GLN A 182 -3.90 -1.27 -38.00
CA GLN A 182 -3.39 -1.35 -39.38
C GLN A 182 -3.91 -2.59 -40.13
N SER A 183 -3.98 -3.76 -39.48
CA SER A 183 -4.48 -4.98 -40.12
C SER A 183 -5.96 -4.87 -40.53
N ILE A 184 -6.78 -4.19 -39.71
CA ILE A 184 -8.19 -3.92 -40.00
C ILE A 184 -8.33 -2.93 -41.16
N ASN A 185 -7.45 -1.91 -41.20
CA ASN A 185 -7.40 -0.94 -42.31
C ASN A 185 -6.97 -1.60 -43.63
N MET A 186 -5.95 -2.48 -43.61
CA MET A 186 -5.49 -3.19 -44.80
C MET A 186 -6.51 -4.20 -45.32
N SER A 187 -7.21 -4.90 -44.42
CA SER A 187 -8.27 -5.86 -44.79
C SER A 187 -9.58 -5.18 -45.19
N LYS A 188 -9.70 -3.86 -45.04
CA LYS A 188 -10.93 -3.09 -45.25
C LYS A 188 -12.14 -3.62 -44.48
N SER A 189 -11.88 -4.28 -43.35
CA SER A 189 -12.92 -4.92 -42.55
C SER A 189 -13.82 -3.88 -41.89
N THR A 190 -15.13 -4.16 -41.87
CA THR A 190 -16.15 -3.31 -41.26
C THR A 190 -16.72 -4.04 -40.04
N GLY A 191 -16.81 -3.36 -38.90
CA GLY A 191 -17.24 -3.99 -37.65
C GLY A 191 -16.81 -3.26 -36.40
N ARG A 192 -16.92 -3.94 -35.26
CA ARG A 192 -16.57 -3.43 -33.93
C ARG A 192 -15.37 -4.20 -33.36
N LEU A 193 -14.34 -3.47 -32.95
CA LEU A 193 -13.24 -3.97 -32.15
C LEU A 193 -13.51 -3.67 -30.67
N GLU A 194 -13.41 -4.68 -29.83
CA GLU A 194 -13.46 -4.56 -28.37
C GLU A 194 -12.09 -4.90 -27.81
N VAL A 195 -11.59 -4.05 -26.92
CA VAL A 195 -10.32 -4.27 -26.22
C VAL A 195 -10.58 -4.12 -24.72
N LEU A 196 -10.27 -5.15 -23.94
CA LEU A 196 -10.48 -5.19 -22.50
C LEU A 196 -9.13 -5.23 -21.78
N SER A 197 -8.89 -4.26 -20.90
CA SER A 197 -7.69 -4.19 -20.07
C SER A 197 -8.02 -3.68 -18.67
N SER A 198 -7.58 -4.37 -17.62
CA SER A 198 -7.78 -3.97 -16.21
C SER A 198 -9.21 -3.46 -15.87
N ASN A 199 -10.23 -4.16 -16.35
CA ASN A 199 -11.67 -3.83 -16.22
C ASN A 199 -12.15 -2.56 -16.96
N VAL A 200 -11.35 -1.99 -17.85
CA VAL A 200 -11.75 -0.93 -18.78
C VAL A 200 -11.99 -1.54 -20.16
N LEU A 201 -13.18 -1.30 -20.72
CA LEU A 201 -13.54 -1.72 -22.06
C LEU A 201 -13.40 -0.53 -23.02
N ALA A 202 -12.60 -0.71 -24.06
CA ALA A 202 -12.52 0.18 -25.20
C ALA A 202 -13.24 -0.45 -26.40
N GLN A 203 -14.03 0.35 -27.11
CA GLN A 203 -14.76 -0.07 -28.31
C GLN A 203 -14.42 0.85 -29.47
N VAL A 204 -13.98 0.27 -30.59
CA VAL A 204 -13.67 1.02 -31.82
C VAL A 204 -14.54 0.49 -32.95
N MET A 205 -15.27 1.38 -33.61
CA MET A 205 -16.11 1.06 -34.75
C MET A 205 -15.38 1.39 -36.05
N PHE A 206 -15.41 0.47 -37.01
CA PHE A 206 -14.71 0.58 -38.30
C PHE A 206 -15.68 0.51 -39.47
N LEU A 207 -15.47 1.35 -40.47
CA LEU A 207 -16.17 1.33 -41.76
C LEU A 207 -15.14 1.30 -42.88
N ASP A 208 -15.18 0.27 -43.73
CA ASP A 208 -14.22 0.04 -44.82
C ASP A 208 -12.75 0.12 -44.33
N GLY A 209 -12.48 -0.49 -43.17
CA GLY A 209 -11.17 -0.47 -42.52
C GLY A 209 -10.80 0.82 -41.79
N ARG A 210 -11.59 1.90 -41.90
CA ARG A 210 -11.31 3.19 -41.25
C ARG A 210 -12.04 3.29 -39.91
N PRO A 211 -11.36 3.71 -38.83
CA PRO A 211 -12.03 3.94 -37.55
C PRO A 211 -12.92 5.19 -37.66
N ILE A 212 -14.21 5.04 -37.35
CA ILE A 212 -15.19 6.14 -37.40
C ILE A 212 -15.58 6.65 -36.01
N HIS A 213 -15.50 5.78 -35.01
CA HIS A 213 -15.92 6.07 -33.65
C HIS A 213 -15.10 5.23 -32.66
N CYS A 214 -14.78 5.80 -31.50
CA CYS A 214 -14.08 5.12 -30.43
C CYS A 214 -14.68 5.57 -29.10
N VAL A 215 -14.87 4.63 -28.18
CA VAL A 215 -15.32 4.88 -26.80
C VAL A 215 -14.40 4.13 -25.86
N LEU A 216 -13.85 4.83 -24.86
CA LEU A 216 -12.99 4.26 -23.84
C LEU A 216 -13.43 4.81 -22.49
N GLY A 217 -14.18 4.02 -21.71
CA GLY A 217 -14.72 4.44 -20.43
C GLY A 217 -15.60 5.70 -20.53
N SER A 218 -15.05 6.86 -20.14
CA SER A 218 -15.71 8.17 -20.21
C SER A 218 -15.22 9.06 -21.37
N LEU A 219 -14.23 8.60 -22.14
CA LEU A 219 -13.65 9.29 -23.28
C LEU A 219 -14.30 8.80 -24.57
N GLU A 220 -14.48 9.73 -25.53
CA GLU A 220 -15.11 9.46 -26.82
C GLU A 220 -14.33 10.13 -27.97
N GLY A 221 -14.25 9.45 -29.10
CA GLY A 221 -13.65 9.96 -30.34
C GLY A 221 -12.13 9.85 -30.41
N THR A 222 -11.50 10.87 -31.00
CA THR A 222 -10.06 10.86 -31.31
C THR A 222 -9.20 10.62 -30.08
N ALA A 223 -9.49 11.29 -28.96
CA ALA A 223 -8.73 11.15 -27.71
C ALA A 223 -8.78 9.72 -27.14
N ALA A 224 -9.95 9.06 -27.22
CA ALA A 224 -10.10 7.67 -26.78
C ALA A 224 -9.27 6.71 -27.63
N LEU A 225 -9.16 6.94 -28.95
CA LEU A 225 -8.34 6.12 -29.83
C LEU A 225 -6.83 6.32 -29.58
N ILE A 226 -6.40 7.57 -29.37
CA ILE A 226 -5.01 7.90 -29.04
C ILE A 226 -4.59 7.22 -27.73
N GLU A 227 -5.46 7.23 -26.72
CA GLU A 227 -5.17 6.55 -25.45
C GLU A 227 -5.09 5.02 -25.61
N LEU A 228 -5.96 4.43 -26.44
CA LEU A 228 -5.96 3.00 -26.72
C LEU A 228 -4.65 2.54 -27.39
N ILE A 229 -4.03 3.37 -28.23
CA ILE A 229 -2.76 3.05 -28.90
C ILE A 229 -1.63 2.77 -27.91
N GLY A 230 -1.64 3.41 -26.73
CA GLY A 230 -0.63 3.21 -25.68
C GLY A 230 -0.91 2.05 -24.72
N TRP A 231 -1.85 1.15 -25.04
CA TRP A 231 -2.12 -0.03 -24.20
C TRP A 231 -1.16 -1.17 -24.54
N ASP A 232 -0.36 -1.58 -23.55
CA ASP A 232 0.62 -2.66 -23.70
C ASP A 232 0.07 -4.06 -23.31
N PHE A 233 -1.11 -4.14 -22.68
CA PHE A 233 -1.70 -5.39 -22.18
C PHE A 233 -3.23 -5.38 -22.26
N GLY A 234 -3.85 -6.54 -22.49
CA GLY A 234 -5.30 -6.72 -22.58
C GLY A 234 -5.71 -7.80 -23.60
N GLN A 235 -7.01 -8.09 -23.66
CA GLN A 235 -7.62 -9.02 -24.63
C GLN A 235 -8.41 -8.25 -25.66
N PHE A 236 -8.28 -8.60 -26.94
CA PHE A 236 -9.05 -7.99 -28.02
C PHE A 236 -9.97 -8.99 -28.71
N ARG A 237 -11.12 -8.50 -29.20
CA ARG A 237 -12.09 -9.25 -29.99
C ARG A 237 -12.67 -8.37 -31.08
N PHE A 238 -12.68 -8.85 -32.31
CA PHE A 238 -13.28 -8.15 -33.45
C PHE A 238 -14.53 -8.86 -33.94
N PHE A 239 -15.62 -8.12 -34.06
CA PHE A 239 -16.91 -8.59 -34.55
C PHE A 239 -17.23 -7.88 -35.86
N GLN A 240 -17.31 -8.64 -36.95
CA GLN A 240 -17.84 -8.11 -38.21
C GLN A 240 -19.34 -7.81 -38.07
N GLY A 241 -19.76 -6.67 -38.59
CA GLY A 241 -21.14 -6.22 -38.48
C GLY A 241 -21.31 -4.75 -38.81
N ASP A 242 -22.50 -4.24 -38.59
CA ASP A 242 -22.84 -2.83 -38.81
C ASP A 242 -22.09 -1.95 -37.79
N PRO A 243 -21.27 -0.98 -38.23
CA PRO A 243 -20.47 -0.16 -37.33
C PRO A 243 -21.25 0.98 -36.67
N GLY A 244 -22.56 1.10 -36.95
CA GLY A 244 -23.41 2.17 -36.44
C GLY A 244 -23.22 3.50 -37.16
N GLU A 245 -24.04 4.50 -36.79
CA GLU A 245 -24.12 5.79 -37.51
C GLU A 245 -23.23 6.89 -36.91
N THR A 246 -22.72 6.70 -35.69
CA THR A 246 -21.93 7.71 -34.97
C THR A 246 -20.54 7.88 -35.60
N ARG A 247 -20.15 9.14 -35.86
CA ARG A 247 -18.84 9.49 -36.42
C ARG A 247 -18.19 10.58 -35.58
N THR A 248 -17.19 10.19 -34.79
CA THR A 248 -16.48 11.12 -33.90
C THR A 248 -15.01 11.30 -34.26
N ILE A 249 -14.43 10.36 -35.01
CA ILE A 249 -13.06 10.43 -35.48
C ILE A 249 -13.02 11.21 -36.80
N LYS A 250 -12.23 12.29 -36.84
CA LYS A 250 -12.13 13.19 -38.00
C LYS A 250 -10.84 13.02 -38.79
N HIS A 251 -9.79 12.50 -38.17
CA HIS A 251 -8.47 12.37 -38.78
C HIS A 251 -8.25 10.98 -39.39
N ARG A 252 -7.27 10.88 -40.30
CA ARG A 252 -6.87 9.60 -40.90
C ARG A 252 -6.14 8.74 -39.87
N LEU A 253 -6.29 7.43 -39.97
CA LEU A 253 -5.64 6.46 -39.09
C LEU A 253 -4.12 6.68 -39.02
N ASP A 254 -3.46 6.94 -40.15
CA ASP A 254 -2.00 7.15 -40.22
C ASP A 254 -1.54 8.30 -39.30
N PHE A 255 -2.31 9.40 -39.27
CA PHE A 255 -2.06 10.54 -38.40
C PHE A 255 -2.28 10.18 -36.93
N LEU A 256 -3.38 9.47 -36.63
CA LEU A 256 -3.73 9.05 -35.27
C LEU A 256 -2.72 8.05 -34.69
N LEU A 257 -2.17 7.17 -35.52
CA LEU A 257 -1.12 6.23 -35.13
C LEU A 257 0.18 6.96 -34.82
N MET A 258 0.56 7.93 -35.66
CA MET A 258 1.76 8.74 -35.43
C MET A 258 1.63 9.60 -34.15
N GLU A 259 0.48 10.24 -33.96
CA GLU A 259 0.18 11.05 -32.77
C GLU A 259 0.11 10.19 -31.50
N GLY A 260 -0.54 9.03 -31.57
CA GLY A 260 -0.61 8.07 -30.47
C GLY A 260 0.73 7.47 -30.09
N ALA A 261 1.57 7.13 -31.08
CA ALA A 261 2.94 6.65 -30.84
C ALA A 261 3.81 7.73 -30.20
N ALA A 262 3.76 8.96 -30.71
CA ALA A 262 4.48 10.08 -30.12
C ALA A 262 4.06 10.34 -28.66
N LEU A 263 2.76 10.25 -28.37
CA LEU A 263 2.24 10.45 -27.02
C LEU A 263 2.66 9.34 -26.06
N ASP A 264 2.64 8.09 -26.53
CA ASP A 264 3.11 6.94 -25.74
C ASP A 264 4.60 7.02 -25.45
N ASP A 265 5.42 7.41 -26.43
CA ASP A 265 6.86 7.65 -26.26
C ASP A 265 7.13 8.75 -25.22
N GLN A 266 6.40 9.87 -25.30
CA GLN A 266 6.49 10.95 -24.31
C GLN A 266 6.10 10.45 -22.91
N PHE A 267 5.03 9.67 -22.80
CA PHE A 267 4.57 9.12 -21.53
C PHE A 267 5.57 8.11 -20.94
N LYS A 268 6.14 7.25 -21.78
CA LYS A 268 7.22 6.31 -21.40
C LYS A 268 8.47 7.06 -20.96
N ALA A 269 8.84 8.16 -21.63
CA ALA A 269 9.96 9.01 -21.24
C ALA A 269 9.74 9.70 -19.88
N ILE A 270 8.52 10.19 -19.60
CA ILE A 270 8.14 10.74 -18.30
C ILE A 270 8.27 9.66 -17.20
N LYS A 271 7.74 8.46 -17.45
CA LYS A 271 7.84 7.32 -16.53
C LYS A 271 9.29 6.88 -16.29
N ALA A 272 10.12 6.85 -17.33
CA ALA A 272 11.53 6.48 -17.24
C ALA A 272 12.34 7.43 -16.35
N LYS A 273 11.93 8.71 -16.27
CA LYS A 273 12.49 9.70 -15.33
C LYS A 273 11.96 9.57 -13.90
N GLY A 274 11.14 8.56 -13.60
CA GLY A 274 10.59 8.32 -12.26
C GLY A 274 9.41 9.22 -11.89
N ILE A 275 8.89 10.01 -12.84
CA ILE A 275 7.84 11.00 -12.58
C ILE A 275 6.49 10.29 -12.44
N LYS A 276 5.86 10.47 -11.28
CA LYS A 276 4.53 9.94 -10.95
C LYS A 276 3.58 11.09 -10.68
N GLU A 277 2.26 10.84 -10.72
CA GLU A 277 1.26 11.83 -10.30
C GLU A 277 1.47 12.29 -8.83
N THR A 278 2.17 11.50 -8.03
CA THR A 278 2.53 11.84 -6.64
C THR A 278 3.75 12.74 -6.50
N THR A 279 4.51 12.98 -7.57
CA THR A 279 5.72 13.81 -7.53
C THR A 279 5.39 15.29 -7.46
N PHE A 280 6.24 16.04 -6.77
CA PHE A 280 6.13 17.49 -6.69
C PHE A 280 6.81 18.14 -7.91
N LEU A 281 6.15 19.14 -8.49
CA LEU A 281 6.71 19.97 -9.53
C LEU A 281 7.37 21.20 -8.89
N ILE A 282 8.65 21.40 -9.15
CA ILE A 282 9.41 22.55 -8.67
C ILE A 282 9.98 23.30 -9.87
N ARG A 283 9.68 24.58 -10.00
CA ARG A 283 10.27 25.42 -11.05
C ARG A 283 11.78 25.53 -10.85
N LYS A 284 12.54 25.36 -11.93
CA LYS A 284 13.99 25.52 -11.95
C LYS A 284 14.34 26.95 -12.36
N GLY A 285 14.95 27.72 -11.46
CA GLY A 285 15.41 29.10 -11.73
C GLY A 285 14.44 30.21 -11.29
N GLU A 286 14.73 31.45 -11.69
CA GLU A 286 13.87 32.62 -11.46
C GLU A 286 12.58 32.53 -12.31
N PRO A 287 11.46 33.13 -11.86
CA PRO A 287 10.22 33.14 -12.62
C PRO A 287 10.43 33.84 -13.97
N LEU A 288 10.49 33.05 -15.04
CA LEU A 288 10.59 33.53 -16.41
C LEU A 288 9.37 34.38 -16.79
N SER A 289 9.59 35.45 -17.56
CA SER A 289 8.53 36.23 -18.17
C SER A 289 7.79 35.41 -19.24
N GLU A 290 6.51 35.71 -19.47
CA GLU A 290 5.68 34.99 -20.45
C GLU A 290 6.32 34.95 -21.85
N ALA A 291 6.92 36.06 -22.29
CA ALA A 291 7.60 36.15 -23.58
C ALA A 291 8.83 35.23 -23.68
N ARG A 292 9.61 35.07 -22.60
CA ARG A 292 10.78 34.18 -22.60
C ARG A 292 10.38 32.72 -22.51
N LEU A 293 9.29 32.43 -21.80
CA LEU A 293 8.70 31.10 -21.74
C LEU A 293 8.16 30.66 -23.11
N GLU A 294 7.49 31.56 -23.83
CA GLU A 294 7.04 31.30 -25.21
C GLU A 294 8.19 30.97 -26.15
N GLU A 295 9.29 31.72 -26.08
CA GLU A 295 10.47 31.48 -26.92
C GLU A 295 11.06 30.08 -26.70
N ILE A 296 11.21 29.66 -25.44
CA ILE A 296 11.76 28.35 -25.07
C ILE A 296 10.79 27.21 -25.45
N LEU A 297 9.49 27.43 -25.32
CA LEU A 297 8.46 26.41 -25.61
C LEU A 297 8.12 26.31 -27.10
N ASN A 298 8.38 27.35 -27.89
CA ASN A 298 8.19 27.32 -29.34
C ASN A 298 9.23 26.43 -30.05
N GLU A 299 10.37 26.16 -29.41
CA GLU A 299 11.36 25.19 -29.87
C GLU A 299 11.00 23.73 -29.48
N ALA A 300 9.97 23.55 -28.64
CA ALA A 300 9.57 22.25 -28.10
C ALA A 300 8.47 21.56 -28.94
N ALA A 301 8.07 20.35 -28.55
CA ALA A 301 7.07 19.57 -29.28
C ALA A 301 5.70 20.28 -29.28
N GLY A 302 4.96 20.18 -30.39
CA GLY A 302 3.68 20.87 -30.58
C GLY A 302 2.65 20.50 -29.51
N ALA A 303 2.33 21.46 -28.64
CA ALA A 303 1.31 21.34 -27.60
C ALA A 303 0.69 22.72 -27.33
N ASP A 304 -0.47 22.74 -26.67
CA ASP A 304 -1.22 23.98 -26.47
C ASP A 304 -0.46 24.98 -25.60
N MET A 305 -0.02 26.07 -26.24
CA MET A 305 0.74 27.16 -25.63
C MET A 305 -0.04 27.86 -24.51
N ALA A 306 -1.37 27.96 -24.62
CA ALA A 306 -2.19 28.57 -23.56
C ALA A 306 -2.20 27.68 -22.31
N LEU A 307 -2.38 26.38 -22.49
CA LEU A 307 -2.36 25.40 -21.41
C LEU A 307 -0.97 25.31 -20.75
N GLN A 308 0.11 25.33 -21.55
CA GLN A 308 1.47 25.35 -21.04
C GLN A 308 1.73 26.55 -20.11
N LYS A 309 1.33 27.76 -20.52
CA LYS A 309 1.47 28.96 -19.68
C LYS A 309 0.69 28.84 -18.37
N GLN A 310 -0.57 28.42 -18.45
CA GLN A 310 -1.44 28.27 -17.29
C GLN A 310 -0.91 27.25 -16.28
N ILE A 311 -0.47 26.08 -16.77
CA ILE A 311 0.13 25.05 -15.91
C ILE A 311 1.42 25.58 -15.31
N TYR A 312 2.30 26.20 -16.10
CA TYR A 312 3.55 26.75 -15.59
C TYR A 312 3.31 27.78 -14.48
N GLN A 313 2.40 28.74 -14.67
CA GLN A 313 2.01 29.76 -13.68
C GLN A 313 1.41 29.20 -12.40
N MET A 314 0.83 28.00 -12.43
CA MET A 314 0.27 27.32 -11.26
C MET A 314 1.27 26.44 -10.50
N ILE A 315 2.47 26.21 -11.03
CA ILE A 315 3.53 25.51 -10.28
C ILE A 315 3.99 26.38 -9.10
N ASP A 316 3.45 26.11 -7.92
CA ASP A 316 3.67 26.80 -6.66
C ASP A 316 4.86 26.23 -5.85
N ASN A 317 5.64 25.33 -6.47
CA ASN A 317 6.71 24.55 -5.84
C ASN A 317 6.25 23.75 -4.60
N ARG A 318 4.95 23.43 -4.48
CA ARG A 318 4.38 22.72 -3.31
C ARG A 318 3.32 21.70 -3.67
N SER A 319 2.66 21.87 -4.82
CA SER A 319 1.59 21.00 -5.30
C SER A 319 2.16 19.79 -6.06
N ARG A 320 1.51 18.64 -5.89
CA ARG A 320 1.82 17.43 -6.65
C ARG A 320 1.28 17.55 -8.07
N LEU A 321 1.89 16.83 -9.00
CA LEU A 321 1.43 16.74 -10.39
C LEU A 321 -0.05 16.37 -10.46
N GLY A 322 -0.49 15.35 -9.74
CA GLY A 322 -1.89 14.93 -9.71
C GLY A 322 -2.86 16.00 -9.20
N ASP A 323 -2.46 16.82 -8.22
CA ASP A 323 -3.31 17.89 -7.66
C ASP A 323 -3.48 19.04 -8.66
N ILE A 324 -2.42 19.37 -9.38
CA ILE A 324 -2.46 20.37 -10.46
C ILE A 324 -3.35 19.86 -11.60
N LEU A 325 -3.14 18.62 -12.06
CA LEU A 325 -3.92 18.01 -13.15
C LEU A 325 -5.42 17.95 -12.83
N ARG A 326 -5.80 17.59 -11.60
CA ARG A 326 -7.21 17.54 -11.17
C ARG A 326 -7.90 18.91 -11.20
N ARG A 327 -7.19 20.00 -10.90
CA ARG A 327 -7.75 21.36 -10.93
C ARG A 327 -8.09 21.82 -12.35
N PHE A 328 -7.25 21.46 -13.31
CA PHE A 328 -7.43 21.85 -14.71
C PHE A 328 -8.36 20.91 -15.49
N LYS A 329 -8.74 19.75 -14.93
CA LYS A 329 -9.58 18.73 -15.60
C LYS A 329 -9.06 18.33 -16.98
N VAL A 330 -7.74 18.29 -17.12
CA VAL A 330 -7.05 17.96 -18.39
C VAL A 330 -6.98 16.46 -18.60
N THR A 331 -7.10 16.03 -19.86
CA THR A 331 -6.97 14.61 -20.21
C THR A 331 -5.50 14.22 -20.36
N LYS A 332 -5.20 12.91 -20.36
CA LYS A 332 -3.85 12.39 -20.60
C LYS A 332 -3.26 12.90 -21.92
N ALA A 333 -4.11 13.10 -22.93
CA ALA A 333 -3.70 13.60 -24.23
C ALA A 333 -3.14 15.04 -24.15
N ASP A 334 -3.69 15.87 -23.26
CA ASP A 334 -3.37 17.29 -23.18
C ASP A 334 -2.17 17.56 -22.27
N TRP A 335 -2.06 16.86 -21.13
CA TRP A 335 -1.03 17.18 -20.14
C TRP A 335 0.31 16.49 -20.41
N VAL A 336 0.33 15.31 -21.03
CA VAL A 336 1.56 14.55 -21.30
C VAL A 336 2.54 15.37 -22.15
N PRO A 337 2.12 15.97 -23.29
CA PRO A 337 3.00 16.82 -24.09
C PRO A 337 3.52 18.05 -23.34
N VAL A 338 2.69 18.66 -22.48
CA VAL A 338 3.07 19.83 -21.68
C VAL A 338 4.17 19.49 -20.70
N ILE A 339 4.00 18.41 -19.93
CA ILE A 339 4.99 17.97 -18.95
C ILE A 339 6.28 17.49 -19.66
N PHE A 340 6.15 16.82 -20.80
CA PHE A 340 7.30 16.43 -21.62
C PHE A 340 8.11 17.65 -22.10
N ASN A 341 7.45 18.73 -22.52
CA ASN A 341 8.13 19.96 -22.90
C ASN A 341 8.83 20.63 -21.71
N PHE A 342 8.19 20.68 -20.54
CA PHE A 342 8.83 21.22 -19.34
C PHE A 342 10.09 20.45 -18.92
N ILE A 343 10.07 19.13 -19.14
CA ILE A 343 11.22 18.25 -18.92
C ILE A 343 12.32 18.51 -19.96
N THR A 344 11.94 18.62 -21.24
CA THR A 344 12.89 18.77 -22.35
C THR A 344 13.57 20.13 -22.31
N CYS A 345 12.82 21.17 -21.97
CA CYS A 345 13.29 22.53 -21.80
C CYS A 345 13.94 22.80 -20.42
N ASP A 346 14.06 21.78 -19.55
CA ASP A 346 14.65 21.88 -18.21
C ASP A 346 14.03 22.97 -17.32
N LEU A 347 12.73 23.26 -17.53
CA LEU A 347 11.98 24.31 -16.83
C LEU A 347 11.53 23.88 -15.42
N VAL A 348 11.40 22.58 -15.20
CA VAL A 348 10.82 22.01 -13.97
C VAL A 348 11.66 20.83 -13.50
N SER A 349 11.99 20.81 -12.21
CA SER A 349 12.54 19.65 -11.52
C SER A 349 11.43 18.88 -10.81
N PHE A 350 11.62 17.56 -10.75
CA PHE A 350 10.68 16.63 -10.14
C PHE A 350 11.34 16.04 -8.91
N VAL A 351 10.65 16.12 -7.78
CA VAL A 351 11.14 15.51 -6.55
C VAL A 351 10.03 14.68 -5.94
N ASP A 352 10.33 13.42 -5.61
CA ASP A 352 9.41 12.49 -4.95
C ASP A 352 9.01 13.01 -3.55
N GLU A 353 9.93 13.71 -2.91
CA GLU A 353 9.76 14.40 -1.63
C GLU A 353 10.28 15.83 -1.81
N LEU A 354 9.49 16.85 -1.48
CA LEU A 354 9.99 18.23 -1.49
C LEU A 354 11.33 18.29 -0.74
N PRO A 355 12.41 18.82 -1.36
CA PRO A 355 13.61 19.15 -0.62
C PRO A 355 13.13 20.00 0.55
N GLU A 356 13.31 19.47 1.76
CA GLU A 356 12.82 20.08 2.98
C GLU A 356 13.10 21.57 2.89
N ALA A 357 12.04 22.37 3.02
CA ALA A 357 12.17 23.81 2.89
C ALA A 357 13.41 24.26 3.67
N PRO A 358 14.15 25.30 3.22
CA PRO A 358 15.27 25.86 3.98
C PRO A 358 14.84 26.51 5.33
N GLY A 359 13.77 26.02 5.96
CA GLY A 359 13.31 26.22 7.32
C GLY A 359 13.61 25.05 8.28
N LYS A 360 14.47 24.08 7.93
CA LYS A 360 14.96 23.07 8.89
C LYS A 360 15.73 23.63 10.10
N ARG A 361 15.98 24.96 10.13
CA ARG A 361 16.54 25.69 11.28
C ARG A 361 15.66 25.68 12.53
N PHE A 362 14.37 25.30 12.44
CA PHE A 362 13.45 25.28 13.57
C PHE A 362 12.83 23.89 13.87
N GLU A 363 13.46 22.80 13.41
CA GLU A 363 13.04 21.46 13.84
C GLU A 363 13.54 21.22 15.27
N ILE A 364 12.69 21.54 16.24
CA ILE A 364 12.84 21.03 17.59
C ILE A 364 12.45 19.55 17.54
N ASN A 365 13.33 18.68 18.01
CA ASN A 365 12.98 17.28 18.25
C ASN A 365 11.91 17.24 19.36
N LEU A 366 10.65 17.20 18.95
CA LEU A 366 9.51 17.08 19.85
C LEU A 366 9.49 15.64 20.36
N ASP A 367 9.89 15.46 21.60
CA ASP A 367 9.80 14.16 22.26
C ASP A 367 8.33 13.78 22.52
N LEU A 368 7.75 13.02 21.58
CA LEU A 368 6.41 12.48 21.67
C LEU A 368 6.30 11.32 22.69
N SER A 369 7.39 10.93 23.36
CA SER A 369 7.35 9.94 24.44
C SER A 369 6.41 10.36 25.56
N HIS A 370 6.34 11.66 25.86
CA HIS A 370 5.43 12.24 26.85
C HIS A 370 3.97 12.13 26.40
N ALA A 371 3.66 12.31 25.11
CA ALA A 371 2.30 12.10 24.61
C ALA A 371 1.89 10.62 24.76
N ARG A 372 2.82 9.69 24.45
CA ARG A 372 2.59 8.24 24.59
C ARG A 372 2.47 7.78 26.05
N SER A 373 3.02 8.53 27.02
CA SER A 373 2.84 8.21 28.44
C SER A 373 1.42 8.56 28.92
N VAL A 374 0.83 9.62 28.36
CA VAL A 374 -0.58 9.98 28.60
C VAL A 374 -1.53 8.91 28.06
N ASP A 375 -1.27 8.37 26.86
CA ASP A 375 -2.07 7.27 26.30
C ASP A 375 -2.18 6.08 27.26
N ARG A 376 -1.11 5.77 28.02
CA ARG A 376 -1.11 4.71 29.04
C ARG A 376 -1.96 5.03 30.27
N MET A 377 -2.21 6.30 30.57
CA MET A 377 -3.11 6.72 31.65
C MET A 377 -4.57 6.68 31.22
N LEU A 378 -4.83 6.95 29.95
CA LEU A 378 -6.18 6.96 29.37
C LEU A 378 -6.68 5.56 28.99
N THR A 379 -5.78 4.57 28.87
CA THR A 379 -6.09 3.18 28.54
C THR A 379 -6.00 2.25 29.74
N ARG A 380 -6.78 1.17 29.75
CA ARG A 380 -6.67 0.13 30.78
C ARG A 380 -5.52 -0.82 30.43
N GLN A 381 -4.63 -1.11 31.40
CA GLN A 381 -3.46 -1.98 31.17
C GLN A 381 -3.81 -3.43 30.83
N ASP A 382 -4.99 -3.88 31.27
CA ASP A 382 -5.52 -5.22 31.07
C ASP A 382 -6.05 -5.46 29.64
N THR A 383 -6.36 -4.41 28.87
CA THR A 383 -7.05 -4.54 27.59
C THR A 383 -6.46 -3.67 26.48
N GLY A 384 -5.70 -2.63 26.83
CA GLY A 384 -5.14 -1.66 25.86
C GLY A 384 -6.18 -0.72 25.24
N ILE A 385 -7.42 -0.76 25.74
CA ILE A 385 -8.56 0.05 25.28
C ILE A 385 -8.72 1.27 26.19
N PHE A 386 -9.23 2.38 25.66
CA PHE A 386 -9.54 3.57 26.46
C PHE A 386 -10.52 3.27 27.60
N ASN A 387 -10.31 3.86 28.76
CA ASN A 387 -11.18 3.69 29.92
C ASN A 387 -12.46 4.54 29.80
N TYR A 388 -13.47 4.24 30.62
CA TYR A 388 -14.76 4.93 30.56
C TYR A 388 -14.66 6.45 30.85
N PRO A 389 -13.91 6.93 31.86
CA PRO A 389 -13.67 8.36 32.02
C PRO A 389 -13.07 9.04 30.78
N SER A 390 -12.15 8.36 30.11
CA SER A 390 -11.49 8.86 28.89
C SER A 390 -12.48 8.92 27.72
N LEU A 391 -13.37 7.94 27.59
CA LEU A 391 -14.47 7.97 26.62
C LEU A 391 -15.34 9.22 26.81
N LEU A 392 -15.77 9.51 28.03
CA LEU A 392 -16.62 10.67 28.32
C LEU A 392 -15.94 11.98 27.94
N TRP A 393 -14.66 12.13 28.30
CA TRP A 393 -13.87 13.31 27.94
C TRP A 393 -13.68 13.45 26.42
N ILE A 394 -13.48 12.34 25.70
CA ILE A 394 -13.37 12.34 24.23
C ILE A 394 -14.71 12.74 23.58
N LEU A 395 -15.82 12.19 24.07
CA LEU A 395 -17.15 12.50 23.59
C LEU A 395 -17.52 13.98 23.79
N GLU A 396 -17.16 14.55 24.94
CA GLU A 396 -17.35 15.97 25.22
C GLU A 396 -16.57 16.84 24.21
N ARG A 397 -15.30 16.52 23.95
CA ARG A 397 -14.47 17.21 22.95
C ARG A 397 -15.01 17.11 21.52
N GLU A 398 -15.46 15.93 21.10
CA GLU A 398 -16.04 15.77 19.75
C GLU A 398 -17.37 16.51 19.63
N PHE A 399 -18.16 16.57 20.71
CA PHE A 399 -19.38 17.36 20.75
C PHE A 399 -19.10 18.86 20.62
N GLU A 400 -18.10 19.40 21.32
CA GLU A 400 -17.65 20.79 21.16
C GLU A 400 -17.18 21.08 19.72
N ARG A 401 -16.44 20.15 19.10
CA ARG A 401 -16.02 20.28 17.69
C ARG A 401 -17.21 20.30 16.74
N TRP A 402 -18.22 19.46 16.98
CA TRP A 402 -19.44 19.49 16.20
C TRP A 402 -20.18 20.83 16.36
N GLN A 403 -20.30 21.35 17.59
CA GLN A 403 -20.94 22.65 17.83
C GLN A 403 -20.24 23.81 17.12
N LEU A 404 -18.90 23.77 17.04
CA LEU A 404 -18.11 24.84 16.44
C LEU A 404 -17.98 24.71 14.92
N TYR A 405 -17.76 23.50 14.41
CA TYR A 405 -17.41 23.27 13.00
C TYR A 405 -18.51 22.58 12.19
N GLY A 406 -19.58 22.10 12.84
CA GLY A 406 -20.69 21.39 12.18
C GLY A 406 -20.31 20.02 11.61
N ARG A 407 -19.15 19.46 11.97
CA ARG A 407 -18.69 18.17 11.45
C ARG A 407 -19.44 17.02 12.15
N PRO A 408 -20.08 16.10 11.40
CA PRO A 408 -20.86 15.03 11.99
C PRO A 408 -19.94 14.03 12.73
N PHE A 409 -20.44 13.41 13.78
CA PHE A 409 -19.76 12.27 14.40
C PHE A 409 -20.77 11.23 14.87
N SER A 410 -20.31 9.99 14.93
CA SER A 410 -21.15 8.84 15.24
C SER A 410 -20.58 8.03 16.39
N LEU A 411 -21.47 7.42 17.17
CA LEU A 411 -21.16 6.57 18.30
C LEU A 411 -21.82 5.21 18.10
N ILE A 412 -21.01 4.15 18.20
CA ILE A 412 -21.50 2.77 18.28
C ILE A 412 -21.26 2.28 19.70
N LEU A 413 -22.31 1.81 20.37
CA LEU A 413 -22.18 1.01 21.58
C LEU A 413 -22.23 -0.47 21.20
N LEU A 414 -21.33 -1.27 21.78
CA LEU A 414 -21.22 -2.69 21.52
C LEU A 414 -21.33 -3.46 22.83
N ASP A 415 -22.12 -4.52 22.81
CA ASP A 415 -22.13 -5.55 23.84
C ASP A 415 -21.71 -6.88 23.19
N VAL A 416 -20.69 -7.52 23.74
CA VAL A 416 -20.12 -8.75 23.17
C VAL A 416 -20.09 -9.83 24.24
N ALA A 417 -20.76 -10.94 23.95
CA ALA A 417 -20.88 -12.08 24.83
C ALA A 417 -20.48 -13.37 24.13
N VAL A 418 -20.17 -14.39 24.92
CA VAL A 418 -19.95 -15.75 24.40
C VAL A 418 -21.32 -16.34 24.07
N ARG A 419 -21.43 -16.88 22.85
CA ARG A 419 -22.65 -17.54 22.39
C ARG A 419 -22.92 -18.78 23.26
N PRO A 420 -24.11 -18.86 23.90
CA PRO A 420 -24.44 -20.02 24.72
C PRO A 420 -24.53 -21.28 23.85
N GLN A 421 -24.11 -22.42 24.40
CA GLN A 421 -24.17 -23.71 23.69
C GLN A 421 -25.60 -24.28 23.62
N SER A 422 -26.50 -23.79 24.48
CA SER A 422 -27.91 -24.14 24.51
C SER A 422 -28.78 -22.87 24.58
N PRO A 423 -29.97 -22.83 23.96
CA PRO A 423 -30.81 -21.64 23.91
C PRO A 423 -31.39 -21.20 25.26
N GLU A 424 -31.36 -22.07 26.29
CA GLU A 424 -31.79 -21.75 27.66
C GLU A 424 -30.66 -21.18 28.54
N GLN A 425 -29.41 -21.19 28.07
CA GLN A 425 -28.28 -20.62 28.79
C GLN A 425 -28.17 -19.11 28.58
N VAL A 426 -27.98 -18.39 29.69
CA VAL A 426 -27.68 -16.95 29.67
C VAL A 426 -26.32 -16.74 28.99
N PRO A 427 -26.18 -15.76 28.07
CA PRO A 427 -24.91 -15.43 27.45
C PRO A 427 -23.82 -15.17 28.51
N GLU A 428 -22.69 -15.86 28.39
CA GLU A 428 -21.57 -15.68 29.32
C GLU A 428 -20.74 -14.45 28.92
N ARG A 429 -20.24 -13.73 29.93
CA ARG A 429 -19.40 -12.55 29.71
C ARG A 429 -18.06 -12.92 29.12
N LEU A 430 -17.49 -12.02 28.31
CA LEU A 430 -16.20 -12.24 27.70
C LEU A 430 -15.07 -12.32 28.75
N PRO A 431 -14.23 -13.37 28.74
CA PRO A 431 -13.02 -13.41 29.56
C PRO A 431 -12.04 -12.28 29.17
N ILE A 432 -11.27 -11.78 30.13
CA ILE A 432 -10.36 -10.64 29.89
C ILE A 432 -9.28 -10.93 28.82
N THR A 433 -8.89 -12.20 28.69
CA THR A 433 -7.96 -12.67 27.65
C THR A 433 -8.55 -12.51 26.25
N CYS A 434 -9.85 -12.78 26.12
CA CYS A 434 -10.62 -12.62 24.88
C CYS A 434 -10.86 -11.14 24.55
N VAL A 435 -11.00 -10.28 25.57
CA VAL A 435 -11.19 -8.83 25.34
C VAL A 435 -9.97 -8.19 24.66
N LYS A 436 -8.74 -8.62 24.98
CA LYS A 436 -7.54 -8.14 24.28
C LYS A 436 -7.57 -8.50 22.79
N GLU A 437 -7.87 -9.75 22.47
CA GLU A 437 -7.95 -10.21 21.08
C GLU A 437 -9.09 -9.52 20.32
N LEU A 438 -10.23 -9.31 20.96
CA LEU A 438 -11.33 -8.51 20.41
C LEU A 438 -10.87 -7.07 20.12
N ALA A 439 -10.16 -6.43 21.06
CA ALA A 439 -9.61 -5.09 20.89
C ALA A 439 -8.70 -5.01 19.67
N ASP A 440 -7.78 -5.96 19.54
CA ASP A 440 -6.83 -6.02 18.42
C ASP A 440 -7.55 -6.21 17.08
N ARG A 441 -8.58 -7.06 17.06
CA ARG A 441 -9.42 -7.29 15.87
C ARG A 441 -10.14 -6.01 15.44
N ILE A 442 -10.75 -5.29 16.38
CA ILE A 442 -11.42 -4.02 16.10
C ILE A 442 -10.40 -2.96 15.67
N ASN A 443 -9.26 -2.87 16.36
CA ASN A 443 -8.19 -1.91 16.07
C ASN A 443 -7.60 -2.06 14.67
N ARG A 444 -7.53 -3.29 14.12
CA ARG A 444 -7.09 -3.55 12.74
C ARG A 444 -8.13 -3.15 11.69
N SER A 445 -9.41 -3.14 12.06
CA SER A 445 -10.51 -2.81 11.14
C SER A 445 -10.84 -1.32 11.09
N LYS A 446 -10.57 -0.58 12.18
CA LYS A 446 -10.91 0.84 12.31
C LYS A 446 -9.79 1.75 11.77
N ILE A 447 -10.14 2.98 11.42
CA ILE A 447 -9.13 3.99 11.06
C ILE A 447 -8.43 4.54 12.31
N LYS A 448 -7.30 5.24 12.13
CA LYS A 448 -6.50 5.78 13.25
C LYS A 448 -7.26 6.80 14.11
N LEU A 449 -8.19 7.54 13.48
CA LEU A 449 -9.05 8.54 14.14
C LEU A 449 -10.22 7.93 14.91
N ASP A 450 -10.66 6.72 14.56
CA ASP A 450 -11.74 6.04 15.30
C ASP A 450 -11.20 5.60 16.67
N ILE A 451 -11.97 5.78 17.73
CA ILE A 451 -11.51 5.54 19.11
C ILE A 451 -12.36 4.43 19.73
N LEU A 452 -11.70 3.34 20.11
CA LEU A 452 -12.32 2.24 20.85
C LEU A 452 -12.12 2.45 22.35
N ALA A 453 -13.20 2.39 23.12
CA ALA A 453 -13.19 2.56 24.56
C ALA A 453 -14.10 1.55 25.28
N HIS A 454 -13.88 1.37 26.58
CA HIS A 454 -14.80 0.67 27.47
C HIS A 454 -16.02 1.56 27.78
N TYR A 455 -17.20 0.97 27.71
CA TYR A 455 -18.46 1.59 28.12
C TYR A 455 -19.00 0.86 29.35
N GLU A 456 -19.07 1.59 30.47
CA GLU A 456 -19.44 1.04 31.78
C GLU A 456 -18.59 -0.18 32.18
N THR A 457 -19.21 -1.33 32.49
CA THR A 457 -18.51 -2.49 33.08
C THR A 457 -18.05 -3.51 32.03
N PHE A 458 -18.91 -3.87 31.09
CA PHE A 458 -18.66 -4.92 30.09
C PHE A 458 -18.92 -4.47 28.65
N GLY A 459 -19.49 -3.28 28.47
CA GLY A 459 -19.76 -2.72 27.15
C GLY A 459 -18.51 -2.10 26.54
N PHE A 460 -18.57 -1.90 25.24
CA PHE A 460 -17.57 -1.17 24.47
C PHE A 460 -18.25 -0.03 23.71
N ALA A 461 -17.46 0.98 23.38
CA ALA A 461 -17.89 2.11 22.57
C ALA A 461 -16.86 2.37 21.48
N LEU A 462 -17.33 2.60 20.26
CA LEU A 462 -16.52 3.08 19.15
C LEU A 462 -17.00 4.47 18.78
N VAL A 463 -16.16 5.47 19.05
CA VAL A 463 -16.37 6.86 18.63
C VAL A 463 -15.76 7.04 17.25
N MET A 464 -16.54 7.55 16.31
CA MET A 464 -16.14 7.78 14.92
C MET A 464 -16.29 9.27 14.58
N PRO A 465 -15.21 10.06 14.72
CA PRO A 465 -15.18 11.44 14.28
C PRO A 465 -15.44 11.57 12.77
N GLU A 466 -16.02 12.69 12.35
CA GLU A 466 -16.25 13.03 10.92
C GLU A 466 -17.00 11.94 10.14
N THR A 467 -17.92 11.24 10.80
CA THR A 467 -18.66 10.11 10.23
C THR A 467 -20.17 10.35 10.35
N ASP A 468 -20.85 10.40 9.20
CA ASP A 468 -22.31 10.52 9.11
C ASP A 468 -23.04 9.20 9.43
N ALA A 469 -24.38 9.26 9.55
CA ALA A 469 -25.17 8.09 9.94
C ALA A 469 -25.15 6.96 8.90
N GLN A 470 -25.03 7.26 7.60
CA GLN A 470 -25.04 6.24 6.54
C GLN A 470 -23.74 5.43 6.55
N VAL A 471 -22.61 6.13 6.62
CA VAL A 471 -21.27 5.53 6.70
C VAL A 471 -21.14 4.75 8.01
N ALA A 472 -21.65 5.30 9.12
CA ALA A 472 -21.64 4.63 10.41
C ALA A 472 -22.45 3.32 10.41
N ARG A 473 -23.62 3.27 9.76
CA ARG A 473 -24.41 2.04 9.61
C ARG A 473 -23.67 0.94 8.84
N VAL A 474 -23.00 1.31 7.75
CA VAL A 474 -22.19 0.36 6.97
C VAL A 474 -21.01 -0.16 7.79
N LYS A 475 -20.31 0.73 8.53
CA LYS A 475 -19.23 0.34 9.44
C LYS A 475 -19.73 -0.59 10.56
N ALA A 476 -20.87 -0.28 11.18
CA ALA A 476 -21.46 -1.10 12.25
C ALA A 476 -21.80 -2.52 11.75
N SER A 477 -22.43 -2.63 10.57
CA SER A 477 -22.79 -3.93 9.99
C SER A 477 -21.54 -4.79 9.69
N LYS A 478 -20.50 -4.18 9.13
CA LYS A 478 -19.21 -4.86 8.88
C LYS A 478 -18.51 -5.27 10.18
N LEU A 479 -18.61 -4.45 11.22
CA LEU A 479 -18.02 -4.74 12.53
C LEU A 479 -18.75 -5.90 13.22
N GLU A 480 -20.07 -5.95 13.14
CA GLU A 480 -20.88 -7.07 13.61
C GLU A 480 -20.49 -8.38 12.91
N GLU A 481 -20.43 -8.37 11.57
CA GLU A 481 -20.02 -9.52 10.77
C GLU A 481 -18.58 -9.98 11.10
N LEU A 482 -17.66 -9.04 11.28
CA LEU A 482 -16.27 -9.32 11.65
C LEU A 482 -16.15 -9.99 13.03
N ILE A 483 -16.95 -9.55 14.01
CA ILE A 483 -16.93 -10.09 15.37
C ILE A 483 -17.57 -11.49 15.38
N VAL A 484 -18.67 -11.69 14.66
CA VAL A 484 -19.43 -12.94 14.67
C VAL A 484 -18.81 -14.04 13.80
N SER A 485 -18.19 -13.70 12.67
CA SER A 485 -17.66 -14.67 11.69
C SER A 485 -16.45 -15.47 12.18
N THR A 486 -15.69 -14.93 13.14
CA THR A 486 -14.46 -15.56 13.63
C THR A 486 -14.53 -15.76 15.15
N PRO A 487 -14.43 -16.99 15.68
CA PRO A 487 -14.36 -17.20 17.12
C PRO A 487 -13.08 -16.57 17.69
N LEU A 488 -13.07 -16.26 18.99
CA LEU A 488 -11.84 -15.86 19.69
C LEU A 488 -11.03 -17.07 20.13
N SER A 489 -9.72 -16.90 20.18
CA SER A 489 -8.76 -17.93 20.52
C SER A 489 -8.74 -18.15 22.04
N GLY A 490 -9.36 -19.25 22.49
CA GLY A 490 -9.35 -19.63 23.91
C GLY A 490 -10.22 -20.86 24.21
N GLY A 491 -9.71 -21.80 25.01
CA GLY A 491 -10.37 -23.07 25.30
C GLY A 491 -10.21 -24.14 24.20
N MET A 492 -10.62 -25.38 24.47
CA MET A 492 -10.44 -26.56 23.60
C MET A 492 -11.33 -26.56 22.33
N GLY A 493 -11.69 -25.38 21.81
CA GLY A 493 -12.61 -25.19 20.67
C GLY A 493 -12.92 -23.73 20.26
N GLY A 494 -12.30 -22.72 20.90
CA GLY A 494 -12.59 -21.30 20.65
C GLY A 494 -13.90 -20.81 21.27
N TYR A 495 -14.02 -19.50 21.49
CA TYR A 495 -15.25 -18.89 21.99
C TYR A 495 -16.08 -18.33 20.82
N PRO A 496 -17.19 -18.97 20.43
CA PRO A 496 -18.10 -18.40 19.45
C PRO A 496 -18.74 -17.15 20.03
N LEU A 497 -18.80 -16.08 19.23
CA LEU A 497 -19.24 -14.78 19.71
C LEU A 497 -20.67 -14.43 19.29
N MET A 498 -21.30 -13.63 20.13
CA MET A 498 -22.51 -12.87 19.83
C MET A 498 -22.22 -11.40 20.14
N ALA A 499 -22.61 -10.52 19.23
CA ALA A 499 -22.44 -9.08 19.38
C ALA A 499 -23.77 -8.37 19.13
N SER A 500 -24.15 -7.49 20.03
CA SER A 500 -25.24 -6.53 19.85
C SER A 500 -24.63 -5.15 19.68
N LEU A 501 -25.13 -4.38 18.72
CA LEU A 501 -24.65 -3.03 18.42
C LEU A 501 -25.82 -2.05 18.46
N GLY A 502 -25.60 -0.88 19.07
CA GLY A 502 -26.51 0.26 19.03
C GLY A 502 -25.80 1.47 18.44
N LEU A 503 -26.41 2.12 17.44
CA LEU A 503 -25.82 3.24 16.72
C LEU A 503 -26.56 4.54 17.03
N ALA A 504 -25.82 5.63 17.11
CA ALA A 504 -26.39 6.97 17.05
C ALA A 504 -25.41 7.93 16.37
N SER A 505 -25.96 8.96 15.72
CA SER A 505 -25.17 9.94 14.97
C SER A 505 -25.68 11.36 15.21
N LEU A 506 -24.74 12.32 15.24
CA LEU A 506 -24.99 13.76 15.27
C LEU A 506 -24.57 14.35 13.91
N PRO A 507 -25.36 15.24 13.28
CA PRO A 507 -26.64 15.82 13.73
C PRO A 507 -27.90 15.04 13.29
N ASP A 508 -27.77 14.00 12.47
CA ASP A 508 -28.90 13.38 11.75
C ASP A 508 -30.03 12.89 12.66
N GLU A 509 -29.68 12.40 13.85
CA GLU A 509 -30.59 11.62 14.70
C GLU A 509 -30.74 12.18 16.11
N CYS A 510 -29.81 13.06 16.52
CA CYS A 510 -29.64 13.55 17.87
C CYS A 510 -29.25 15.03 17.81
N VAL A 511 -29.38 15.76 18.92
CA VAL A 511 -28.97 17.19 19.00
C VAL A 511 -28.07 17.45 20.21
N THR A 512 -28.15 16.60 21.24
CA THR A 512 -27.33 16.72 22.46
C THR A 512 -26.51 15.46 22.68
N LEU A 513 -25.38 15.58 23.37
CA LEU A 513 -24.55 14.42 23.72
C LEU A 513 -25.32 13.36 24.54
N GLY A 514 -26.19 13.80 25.47
CA GLY A 514 -27.05 12.90 26.22
C GLY A 514 -28.03 12.13 25.34
N SER A 515 -28.61 12.79 24.32
CA SER A 515 -29.49 12.12 23.35
C SER A 515 -28.75 11.10 22.48
N LEU A 516 -27.49 11.39 22.11
CA LEU A 516 -26.63 10.47 21.35
C LEU A 516 -26.41 9.16 22.10
N VAL A 517 -25.93 9.24 23.35
CA VAL A 517 -25.68 8.07 24.19
C VAL A 517 -26.98 7.34 24.52
N GLY A 518 -28.06 8.08 24.84
CA GLY A 518 -29.36 7.51 25.14
C GLY A 518 -29.96 6.73 23.97
N LYS A 519 -29.84 7.25 22.74
CA LYS A 519 -30.32 6.57 21.53
C LYS A 519 -29.50 5.33 21.22
N ALA A 520 -28.17 5.42 21.25
CA ALA A 520 -27.31 4.26 21.01
C ALA A 520 -27.61 3.13 22.03
N ARG A 521 -27.84 3.48 23.30
CA ARG A 521 -28.23 2.51 24.34
C ARG A 521 -29.61 1.90 24.09
N ALA A 522 -30.58 2.69 23.63
CA ALA A 522 -31.91 2.20 23.32
C ALA A 522 -31.92 1.26 22.11
N GLU A 523 -31.06 1.49 21.12
CA GLU A 523 -30.87 0.55 20.00
C GLU A 523 -30.18 -0.74 20.42
N LEU A 524 -29.16 -0.64 21.29
CA LEU A 524 -28.47 -1.80 21.83
C LEU A 524 -29.44 -2.75 22.56
N ALA A 525 -30.39 -2.19 23.33
CA ALA A 525 -31.36 -2.99 24.09
C ALA A 525 -32.46 -3.67 23.24
N LYS A 526 -32.60 -3.32 21.96
CA LYS A 526 -33.60 -3.93 21.05
C LYS A 526 -33.13 -5.25 20.44
N ARG A 527 -31.84 -5.59 20.57
CA ARG A 527 -31.20 -6.76 19.98
C ARG A 527 -30.63 -7.64 21.08
#